data_AF-A0AA96G3B8-F1
#
_entry.id   AF-A0AA96G3B8-F1
#
_cell.length_a   1.000
_cell.length_b   1.000
_cell.length_c   1.000
_cell.angle_alpha   90.00
_cell.angle_beta   90.00
_cell.angle_gamma   90.00
#
_symmetry.space_group_name_H-M   'P 1'
#
loop_
_entity.id
_entity.type
_entity.pdbx_description
1 polymer ?
#
loop_
_entity_poly.entity_id
_entity_poly.type
_entity_poly.pdbx_seq_one_letter_code
_entity_poly.pdbx_strand_id
1 'polypeptide(L)'
;MPTPHGSRGGMAFSADEVRVLRRALAQALHPAAPVHLQGSDRLPFNGTGAELWAEDVQDALRLTEAINEAVQEGGRLRAFLLADLARYRAALPGSAGGYLERLEEAVTDGYLPGPEDLTALRGLTRQPCGQHERSRRSRLAGRCHALAEAAVRERLALTTGQRHLVAVPSPAAPPSSLPIPVGGRIPMSSTEPTAAAKQTAPTTTPRPHRMPTPAELFGRRPKPPARPAPPTAGEELELATGTG
;
A
#
# COMPACT_ATOMS: atom_id res chain seq x y z
N MET A 1 7.68 -13.98 27.00
CA MET A 1 8.18 -12.88 26.16
C MET A 1 8.03 -13.33 24.74
N PRO A 2 7.07 -12.77 23.98
CA PRO A 2 6.90 -13.11 22.58
C PRO A 2 8.18 -12.67 21.85
N THR A 3 8.85 -13.64 21.23
CA THR A 3 10.09 -13.40 20.50
C THR A 3 9.77 -12.99 19.07
N PRO A 4 10.38 -11.92 18.55
CA PRO A 4 10.22 -11.58 17.15
C PRO A 4 10.83 -12.71 16.30
N HIS A 5 10.02 -13.35 15.47
CA HIS A 5 10.48 -14.40 14.57
C HIS A 5 10.16 -14.06 13.11
N GLY A 6 11.21 -14.10 12.30
CA GLY A 6 11.12 -14.05 10.84
C GLY A 6 11.06 -12.65 10.23
N SER A 7 11.40 -12.60 8.96
CA SER A 7 11.44 -11.40 8.08
C SER A 7 10.05 -10.81 7.76
N ARG A 8 9.07 -10.99 8.65
CA ARG A 8 7.66 -10.61 8.47
C ARG A 8 7.11 -9.77 9.61
N GLY A 9 7.92 -9.41 10.61
CA GLY A 9 7.50 -8.60 11.76
C GLY A 9 6.30 -9.13 12.56
N GLY A 10 5.93 -10.41 12.40
CA GLY A 10 4.79 -11.00 13.08
C GLY A 10 5.12 -11.38 14.51
N MET A 11 4.24 -11.04 15.45
CA MET A 11 4.34 -11.54 16.83
C MET A 11 4.09 -13.05 16.82
N ALA A 12 5.12 -13.83 17.17
CA ALA A 12 4.98 -15.25 17.45
C ALA A 12 4.73 -15.42 18.94
N PHE A 13 3.53 -15.90 19.28
CA PHE A 13 3.24 -16.31 20.65
C PHE A 13 3.96 -17.62 20.95
N SER A 14 4.62 -17.69 22.11
CA SER A 14 5.11 -18.96 22.64
C SER A 14 3.94 -19.88 22.99
N ALA A 15 4.21 -21.19 23.11
CA ALA A 15 3.17 -22.17 23.44
C ALA A 15 2.43 -21.84 24.74
N ASP A 16 3.12 -21.25 25.72
CA ASP A 16 2.52 -20.86 27.00
C ASP A 16 1.67 -19.60 26.86
N GLU A 17 2.09 -18.61 26.08
CA GLU A 17 1.28 -17.41 25.79
C GLU A 17 0.02 -17.76 25.00
N VAL A 18 0.07 -18.71 24.07
CA VAL A 18 -1.13 -19.23 23.37
C VAL A 18 -2.08 -19.94 24.34
N ARG A 19 -1.55 -20.68 25.32
CA ARG A 19 -2.37 -21.34 26.35
C ARG A 19 -3.06 -20.33 27.25
N VAL A 20 -2.34 -19.30 27.70
CA VAL A 20 -2.89 -18.20 28.51
C VAL A 20 -3.95 -17.44 27.70
N LEU A 21 -3.69 -17.10 26.44
CA LEU A 21 -4.65 -16.43 25.58
C LEU A 21 -5.91 -17.28 25.35
N ARG A 22 -5.77 -18.58 25.08
CA ARG A 22 -6.93 -19.50 24.94
C ARG A 22 -7.75 -19.57 26.22
N ARG A 23 -7.09 -19.59 27.38
CA ARG A 23 -7.77 -19.67 28.69
C ARG A 23 -8.48 -18.37 29.03
N ALA A 24 -7.84 -17.22 28.84
CA ALA A 24 -8.45 -15.90 29.01
C ALA A 24 -9.65 -15.69 28.05
N LEU A 25 -9.50 -16.11 26.79
CA LEU A 25 -10.59 -16.07 25.81
C LEU A 25 -11.74 -17.01 26.21
N ALA A 26 -11.44 -18.21 26.71
CA ALA A 26 -12.46 -19.12 27.23
C ALA A 26 -13.19 -18.53 28.44
N GLN A 27 -12.51 -17.82 29.33
CA GLN A 27 -13.12 -17.10 30.47
C GLN A 27 -13.97 -15.89 30.03
N ALA A 28 -13.54 -15.16 29.00
CA ALA A 28 -14.31 -14.03 28.46
C ALA A 28 -15.56 -14.49 27.68
N LEU A 29 -15.46 -15.59 26.93
CA LEU A 29 -16.56 -16.15 26.13
C LEU A 29 -17.53 -17.01 26.97
N HIS A 30 -17.00 -17.67 27.99
CA HIS A 30 -17.77 -18.38 28.99
C HIS A 30 -17.41 -17.77 30.33
N PRO A 31 -18.00 -16.61 30.68
CA PRO A 31 -17.90 -16.08 32.02
C PRO A 31 -18.62 -17.07 32.92
N ALA A 32 -17.91 -18.11 33.34
CA ALA A 32 -18.24 -18.80 34.56
C ALA A 32 -18.00 -17.76 35.65
N ALA A 33 -19.00 -16.90 35.86
CA ALA A 33 -19.30 -16.49 37.22
C ALA A 33 -19.21 -17.80 38.01
N PRO A 34 -18.31 -17.90 39.00
CA PRO A 34 -18.02 -19.16 39.65
C PRO A 34 -19.34 -19.87 39.92
N VAL A 35 -19.53 -21.08 39.39
CA VAL A 35 -20.75 -21.87 39.63
C VAL A 35 -20.96 -22.09 41.14
N HIS A 36 -19.93 -21.78 41.94
CA HIS A 36 -19.88 -21.76 43.41
C HIS A 36 -20.48 -20.49 44.06
N LEU A 37 -20.73 -19.41 43.31
CA LEU A 37 -21.45 -18.21 43.79
C LEU A 37 -22.97 -18.31 43.63
N GLN A 38 -23.46 -19.34 42.92
CA GLN A 38 -24.87 -19.50 42.58
C GLN A 38 -25.56 -20.68 43.30
N GLY A 39 -24.81 -21.41 44.15
CA GLY A 39 -25.33 -22.52 44.95
C GLY A 39 -25.53 -22.11 46.40
N SER A 40 -26.79 -22.08 46.84
CA SER A 40 -27.23 -21.75 48.20
C SER A 40 -26.92 -22.82 49.27
N ASP A 41 -26.02 -23.78 49.02
CA ASP A 41 -25.63 -24.79 50.00
C ASP A 41 -24.13 -24.70 50.34
N ARG A 42 -23.89 -24.12 51.52
CA ARG A 42 -22.58 -23.83 52.10
C ARG A 42 -21.86 -25.10 52.58
N LEU A 43 -20.69 -25.37 52.01
CA LEU A 43 -19.52 -25.86 52.75
C LEU A 43 -18.44 -24.77 52.71
N PRO A 44 -17.63 -24.59 53.79
CA PRO A 44 -16.66 -23.50 53.85
C PRO A 44 -15.54 -23.74 52.83
N PHE A 45 -15.63 -23.00 51.73
CA PHE A 45 -14.53 -22.36 50.99
C PHE A 45 -13.20 -23.14 50.99
N ASN A 46 -12.93 -23.88 49.91
CA ASN A 46 -11.54 -24.23 49.59
C ASN A 46 -10.92 -22.98 48.93
N GLY A 47 -10.32 -22.10 49.74
CA GLY A 47 -9.81 -20.78 49.31
C GLY A 47 -8.78 -20.83 48.19
N THR A 48 -8.15 -21.98 48.02
CA THR A 48 -7.27 -22.34 46.91
C THR A 48 -7.90 -22.12 45.53
N GLY A 49 -9.20 -22.39 45.34
CA GLY A 49 -9.84 -22.23 44.03
C GLY A 49 -10.04 -20.77 43.61
N ALA A 50 -10.35 -19.89 44.57
CA ALA A 50 -10.51 -18.45 44.33
C ALA A 50 -9.15 -17.76 44.14
N GLU A 51 -8.13 -18.20 44.89
CA GLU A 51 -6.75 -17.73 44.76
C GLU A 51 -6.17 -18.08 43.38
N LEU A 52 -6.32 -19.33 42.92
CA LEU A 52 -5.88 -19.76 41.59
C LEU A 52 -6.56 -18.96 40.47
N TRP A 53 -7.84 -18.63 40.62
CA TRP A 53 -8.58 -17.82 39.64
C TRP A 53 -8.10 -16.36 39.65
N ALA A 54 -7.80 -15.80 40.82
CA ALA A 54 -7.23 -14.47 40.94
C ALA A 54 -5.82 -14.40 40.33
N GLU A 55 -5.00 -15.43 40.50
CA GLU A 55 -3.68 -15.58 39.86
C GLU A 55 -3.81 -15.64 38.33
N ASP A 56 -4.72 -16.47 37.81
CA ASP A 56 -4.97 -16.56 36.36
C ASP A 56 -5.40 -15.20 35.76
N VAL A 57 -6.27 -14.47 36.46
CA VAL A 57 -6.71 -13.13 36.05
C VAL A 57 -5.53 -12.15 36.06
N GLN A 58 -4.71 -12.18 37.11
CA GLN A 58 -3.50 -11.35 37.18
C GLN A 58 -2.51 -11.68 36.05
N ASP A 59 -2.32 -12.96 35.74
CA ASP A 59 -1.43 -13.39 34.66
C ASP A 59 -1.97 -13.01 33.28
N ALA A 60 -3.29 -13.06 33.07
CA ALA A 60 -3.92 -12.56 31.85
C ALA A 60 -3.75 -11.04 31.69
N LEU A 61 -3.84 -10.28 32.78
CA LEU A 61 -3.58 -8.83 32.76
C LEU A 61 -2.11 -8.53 32.43
N ARG A 62 -1.16 -9.20 33.10
CA ARG A 62 0.28 -9.09 32.82
C ARG A 62 0.61 -9.45 31.37
N LEU A 63 -0.01 -10.50 30.82
CA LEU A 63 0.17 -10.87 29.42
C LEU A 63 -0.35 -9.77 28.48
N THR A 64 -1.50 -9.17 28.80
CA THR A 64 -2.07 -8.09 27.98
C THR A 64 -1.16 -6.86 28.00
N GLU A 65 -0.59 -6.50 29.15
CA GLU A 65 0.41 -5.45 29.26
C GLU A 65 1.67 -5.75 28.44
N ALA A 66 2.20 -6.98 28.52
CA ALA A 66 3.37 -7.40 27.74
C ALA A 66 3.11 -7.37 26.22
N ILE A 67 1.91 -7.76 25.77
CA ILE A 67 1.50 -7.65 24.36
C ILE A 67 1.42 -6.19 23.94
N ASN A 68 0.82 -5.33 24.75
CA ASN A 68 0.72 -3.91 24.45
C ASN A 68 2.11 -3.25 24.34
N GLU A 69 3.04 -3.58 25.24
CA GLU A 69 4.42 -3.11 25.18
C GLU A 69 5.13 -3.62 23.91
N ALA A 70 4.96 -4.91 23.57
CA ALA A 70 5.53 -5.47 22.34
C ALA A 70 4.98 -4.80 21.07
N VAL A 71 3.69 -4.46 21.04
CA VAL A 71 3.06 -3.72 19.93
C VAL A 71 3.62 -2.30 19.85
N GLN A 72 3.78 -1.61 20.98
CA GLN A 72 4.36 -0.27 21.02
C GLN A 72 5.82 -0.28 20.54
N GLU A 73 6.63 -1.22 21.02
CA GLU A 73 8.03 -1.35 20.63
C GLU A 73 8.19 -1.77 19.17
N GLY A 74 7.33 -2.67 18.67
CA GLY A 74 7.24 -2.99 17.25
C GLY A 74 6.90 -1.75 16.40
N GLY A 75 6.03 -0.88 16.91
CA GLY A 75 5.73 0.43 16.32
C GLY A 75 6.95 1.36 16.26
N ARG A 76 7.73 1.45 17.35
CA ARG A 76 8.98 2.24 17.40
C ARG A 76 10.02 1.71 16.41
N LEU A 77 10.23 0.40 16.35
CA LEU A 77 11.13 -0.23 15.39
C LEU A 77 10.71 0.04 13.95
N ARG A 78 9.42 -0.12 13.63
CA ARG A 78 8.89 0.17 12.29
C ARG A 78 9.09 1.64 11.91
N ALA A 79 8.83 2.57 12.84
CA ALA A 79 9.06 3.99 12.60
C ALA A 79 10.55 4.29 12.32
N PHE A 80 11.46 3.68 13.08
CA PHE A 80 12.89 3.78 12.86
C PHE A 80 13.30 3.25 11.48
N LEU A 81 12.82 2.07 11.09
CA LEU A 81 13.14 1.46 9.78
C LEU A 81 12.61 2.29 8.61
N LEU A 82 11.42 2.88 8.72
CA LEU A 82 10.88 3.77 7.69
C LEU A 82 11.65 5.10 7.61
N ALA A 83 12.10 5.64 8.74
CA ALA A 83 12.98 6.80 8.74
C ALA A 83 14.33 6.47 8.08
N ASP A 84 14.86 5.26 8.33
CA ASP A 84 16.10 4.81 7.71
C ASP A 84 15.95 4.60 6.20
N LEU A 85 14.83 4.01 5.75
CA LEU A 85 14.47 3.92 4.33
C LEU A 85 14.45 5.30 3.67
N ALA A 86 13.86 6.30 4.33
CA ALA A 86 13.85 7.68 3.84
C ALA A 86 15.26 8.29 3.75
N ARG A 87 16.14 8.02 4.73
CA ARG A 87 17.56 8.44 4.69
C ARG A 87 18.29 7.81 3.52
N TYR A 88 18.16 6.49 3.32
CA TYR A 88 18.74 5.82 2.17
C TYR A 88 18.20 6.40 0.86
N ARG A 89 16.90 6.69 0.77
CA ARG A 89 16.32 7.30 -0.44
C ARG A 89 16.88 8.69 -0.72
N ALA A 90 17.09 9.50 0.31
CA ALA A 90 17.65 10.85 0.17
C ALA A 90 19.12 10.83 -0.29
N ALA A 91 19.87 9.76 0.00
CA ALA A 91 21.26 9.58 -0.40
C ALA A 91 21.43 8.96 -1.80
N LEU A 92 20.35 8.79 -2.57
CA LEU A 92 20.44 8.24 -3.92
C LEU A 92 21.19 9.19 -4.86
N PRO A 93 22.00 8.67 -5.82
CA PRO A 93 22.13 7.26 -6.18
C PRO A 93 23.16 6.46 -5.36
N GLY A 94 23.95 7.11 -4.50
CA GLY A 94 25.08 6.48 -3.79
C GLY A 94 24.66 5.36 -2.84
N SER A 95 23.43 5.40 -2.36
CA SER A 95 22.82 4.43 -1.44
C SER A 95 21.96 3.35 -2.11
N ALA A 96 22.01 3.20 -3.44
CA ALA A 96 21.06 2.37 -4.19
C ALA A 96 20.91 0.94 -3.64
N GLY A 97 22.02 0.27 -3.29
CA GLY A 97 21.99 -1.08 -2.73
C GLY A 97 21.20 -1.16 -1.42
N GLY A 98 21.56 -0.31 -0.45
CA GLY A 98 20.92 -0.26 0.87
C GLY A 98 19.46 0.18 0.80
N TYR A 99 19.12 1.14 -0.08
CA TYR A 99 17.74 1.53 -0.32
C TYR A 99 16.89 0.35 -0.83
N LEU A 100 17.38 -0.40 -1.82
CA LEU A 100 16.65 -1.53 -2.38
C LEU A 100 16.50 -2.68 -1.38
N GLU A 101 17.50 -2.94 -0.55
CA GLU A 101 17.44 -3.91 0.56
C GLU A 101 16.37 -3.51 1.58
N ARG A 102 16.42 -2.28 2.09
CA ARG A 102 15.43 -1.79 3.06
C ARG A 102 14.02 -1.74 2.50
N LEU A 103 13.85 -1.36 1.23
CA LEU A 103 12.53 -1.37 0.60
C LEU A 103 11.99 -2.79 0.42
N GLU A 104 12.84 -3.75 0.05
CA GLU A 104 12.43 -5.15 -0.11
C GLU A 104 12.02 -5.78 1.22
N GLU A 105 12.77 -5.51 2.29
CA GLU A 105 12.43 -5.91 3.67
C GLU A 105 11.10 -5.28 4.11
N ALA A 106 10.99 -3.95 3.99
CA ALA A 106 9.77 -3.23 4.39
C ALA A 106 8.53 -3.73 3.65
N VAL A 107 8.63 -3.98 2.33
CA VAL A 107 7.52 -4.52 1.53
C VAL A 107 7.15 -5.94 1.97
N THR A 108 8.14 -6.76 2.35
CA THR A 108 7.89 -8.10 2.88
C THR A 108 7.17 -8.04 4.24
N ASP A 109 7.43 -7.01 5.02
CA ASP A 109 6.74 -6.67 6.28
C ASP A 109 5.39 -5.93 6.07
N GLY A 110 4.91 -5.80 4.83
CA GLY A 110 3.61 -5.19 4.52
C GLY A 110 3.61 -3.66 4.43
N TYR A 111 4.77 -3.03 4.24
CA TYR A 111 4.84 -1.62 3.84
C TYR A 111 4.21 -1.41 2.46
N LEU A 112 3.36 -0.39 2.34
CA LEU A 112 2.78 0.04 1.07
C LEU A 112 3.65 1.15 0.46
N PRO A 113 4.31 0.91 -0.69
CA PRO A 113 5.23 1.88 -1.29
C PRO A 113 4.55 3.20 -1.68
N GLY A 114 5.18 4.32 -1.30
CA GLY A 114 4.69 5.65 -1.61
C GLY A 114 5.08 6.14 -3.02
N PRO A 115 4.56 7.29 -3.45
CA PRO A 115 4.91 7.88 -4.75
C PRO A 115 6.40 8.21 -4.88
N GLU A 116 7.03 8.60 -3.78
CA GLU A 116 8.47 8.87 -3.70
C GLU A 116 9.28 7.59 -3.93
N ASP A 117 8.84 6.43 -3.43
CA ASP A 117 9.52 5.16 -3.65
C ASP A 117 9.38 4.67 -5.08
N LEU A 118 8.18 4.81 -5.66
CA LEU A 118 7.96 4.51 -7.07
C LEU A 118 8.79 5.43 -7.97
N THR A 119 9.02 6.68 -7.55
CA THR A 119 9.87 7.61 -8.28
C THR A 119 11.35 7.27 -8.15
N ALA A 120 11.81 6.91 -6.95
CA ALA A 120 13.16 6.42 -6.70
C ALA A 120 13.45 5.14 -7.52
N LEU A 121 12.54 4.16 -7.51
CA LEU A 121 12.67 2.93 -8.31
C LEU A 121 12.70 3.20 -9.83
N ARG A 122 11.88 4.15 -10.32
CA ARG A 122 11.95 4.59 -11.72
C ARG A 122 13.28 5.26 -12.06
N GLY A 123 13.86 6.01 -11.12
CA GLY A 123 15.21 6.57 -11.28
C GLY A 123 16.28 5.49 -11.34
N LEU A 124 16.25 4.54 -10.38
CA LEU A 124 17.21 3.44 -10.28
C LEU A 124 17.14 2.47 -11.47
N THR A 125 15.96 2.21 -12.02
CA THR A 125 15.79 1.32 -13.18
C THR A 125 16.40 1.89 -14.47
N ARG A 126 16.60 3.22 -14.56
CA ARG A 126 17.26 3.89 -15.69
C ARG A 126 18.78 3.92 -15.56
N GLN A 127 19.33 3.58 -14.39
CA GLN A 127 20.76 3.60 -14.17
C GLN A 127 21.45 2.34 -14.69
N PRO A 128 22.68 2.46 -15.22
CA PRO A 128 23.45 1.30 -15.64
C PRO A 128 23.79 0.43 -14.44
N CYS A 129 23.61 -0.88 -14.59
CA CYS A 129 23.92 -1.89 -13.57
C CYS A 129 24.11 -3.27 -14.23
N GLY A 130 24.66 -4.22 -13.46
CA GLY A 130 24.78 -5.62 -13.87
C GLY A 130 23.42 -6.30 -14.03
N GLN A 131 23.40 -7.47 -14.70
CA GLN A 131 22.17 -8.20 -15.00
C GLN A 131 21.39 -8.64 -13.75
N HIS A 132 22.09 -9.11 -12.71
CA HIS A 132 21.48 -9.51 -11.45
C HIS A 132 20.73 -8.35 -10.79
N GLU A 133 21.40 -7.21 -10.66
CA GLU A 133 20.84 -6.01 -10.05
C GLU A 133 19.68 -5.44 -10.88
N ARG A 134 19.79 -5.45 -12.21
CA ARG A 134 18.68 -5.07 -13.11
C ARG A 134 17.44 -5.95 -12.87
N SER A 135 17.64 -7.25 -12.72
CA SER A 135 16.57 -8.23 -12.45
C SER A 135 15.97 -8.06 -11.05
N ARG A 136 16.77 -7.66 -10.07
CA ARG A 136 16.31 -7.32 -8.72
C ARG A 136 15.44 -6.06 -8.74
N ARG A 137 15.93 -4.99 -9.38
CA ARG A 137 15.20 -3.72 -9.54
C ARG A 137 13.87 -3.91 -10.27
N SER A 138 13.85 -4.68 -11.36
CA SER A 138 12.61 -4.93 -12.12
C SER A 138 11.57 -5.71 -11.32
N ARG A 139 11.98 -6.79 -10.63
CA ARG A 139 11.09 -7.56 -9.75
C ARG A 139 10.53 -6.72 -8.61
N LEU A 140 11.39 -5.94 -7.94
CA LEU A 140 10.96 -5.08 -6.84
C LEU A 140 10.01 -3.97 -7.36
N ALA A 141 10.34 -3.32 -8.49
CA ALA A 141 9.47 -2.32 -9.10
C ALA A 141 8.09 -2.87 -9.48
N GLY A 142 8.03 -4.08 -10.07
CA GLY A 142 6.78 -4.74 -10.38
C GLY A 142 5.93 -5.01 -9.13
N ARG A 143 6.53 -5.55 -8.07
CA ARG A 143 5.84 -5.80 -6.78
C ARG A 143 5.33 -4.49 -6.16
N CYS A 144 6.18 -3.47 -6.07
CA CYS A 144 5.81 -2.19 -5.48
C CYS A 144 4.68 -1.51 -6.27
N HIS A 145 4.71 -1.59 -7.60
CA HIS A 145 3.65 -1.04 -8.44
C HIS A 145 2.32 -1.76 -8.22
N ALA A 146 2.32 -3.09 -8.20
CA ALA A 146 1.11 -3.89 -7.96
C ALA A 146 0.47 -3.57 -6.59
N LEU A 147 1.29 -3.42 -5.54
CA LEU A 147 0.81 -3.05 -4.21
C LEU A 147 0.22 -1.63 -4.18
N ALA A 148 0.90 -0.67 -4.81
CA ALA A 148 0.41 0.71 -4.88
C ALA A 148 -0.90 0.80 -5.67
N GLU A 149 -1.01 0.08 -6.79
CA GLU A 149 -2.25 0.00 -7.56
C GLU A 149 -3.39 -0.64 -6.77
N ALA A 150 -3.13 -1.76 -6.08
CA ALA A 150 -4.13 -2.42 -5.24
C ALA A 150 -4.66 -1.48 -4.16
N ALA A 151 -3.77 -0.75 -3.48
CA ALA A 151 -4.14 0.24 -2.46
C ALA A 151 -4.95 1.41 -3.06
N VAL A 152 -4.66 1.85 -4.29
CA VAL A 152 -5.47 2.86 -4.99
C VAL A 152 -6.85 2.29 -5.33
N ARG A 153 -6.93 1.08 -5.89
CA ARG A 153 -8.20 0.42 -6.25
C ARG A 153 -9.09 0.24 -5.02
N GLU A 154 -8.53 -0.18 -3.90
CA GLU A 154 -9.25 -0.32 -2.64
C GLU A 154 -9.82 1.03 -2.17
N ARG A 155 -9.01 2.10 -2.16
CA ARG A 155 -9.49 3.44 -1.82
C ARG A 155 -10.60 3.91 -2.75
N LEU A 156 -10.48 3.68 -4.05
CA LEU A 156 -11.52 4.03 -5.02
C LEU A 156 -12.81 3.23 -4.81
N ALA A 157 -12.71 1.95 -4.46
CA ALA A 157 -13.88 1.13 -4.13
C ALA A 157 -14.61 1.65 -2.88
N LEU A 158 -13.85 2.10 -1.88
CA LEU A 158 -14.41 2.70 -0.65
C LEU A 158 -15.07 4.06 -0.92
N THR A 159 -14.49 4.90 -1.78
CA THR A 159 -15.03 6.25 -2.07
C THR A 159 -16.23 6.23 -3.01
N THR A 160 -16.29 5.27 -3.94
CA THR A 160 -17.38 5.17 -4.94
C THR A 160 -18.64 4.48 -4.38
N GLY A 161 -18.66 4.10 -3.11
CA GLY A 161 -19.81 3.43 -2.49
C GLY A 161 -20.11 2.05 -3.07
N GLN A 162 -19.21 1.50 -3.90
CA GLN A 162 -19.29 0.16 -4.45
C GLN A 162 -18.90 -0.88 -3.39
N ARG A 163 -19.52 -0.78 -2.22
CA ARG A 163 -19.72 -1.96 -1.39
C ARG A 163 -20.74 -2.77 -2.16
N HIS A 164 -20.29 -3.76 -2.95
CA HIS A 164 -21.09 -4.95 -3.10
C HIS A 164 -21.34 -5.45 -1.68
N LEU A 165 -22.48 -5.03 -1.12
CA LEU A 165 -23.05 -5.65 0.03
C LEU A 165 -23.19 -7.10 -0.38
N VAL A 166 -22.26 -7.94 0.09
CA VAL A 166 -22.57 -9.34 0.28
C VAL A 166 -23.74 -9.29 1.25
N ALA A 167 -24.94 -9.38 0.69
CA ALA A 167 -26.16 -9.52 1.45
C ALA A 167 -25.96 -10.80 2.26
N VAL A 168 -25.63 -10.65 3.53
CA VAL A 168 -25.77 -11.72 4.50
C VAL A 168 -27.27 -12.03 4.50
N PRO A 169 -27.71 -13.24 4.10
CA PRO A 169 -29.11 -13.61 4.20
C PRO A 169 -29.47 -13.53 5.69
N SER A 170 -30.31 -12.56 6.04
CA SER A 170 -30.95 -12.55 7.35
C SER A 170 -31.88 -13.77 7.42
N PRO A 171 -31.73 -14.68 8.38
CA PRO A 171 -32.53 -15.91 8.46
C PRO A 171 -33.98 -15.68 8.94
N ALA A 172 -34.50 -14.44 8.89
CA ALA A 172 -35.77 -14.05 9.51
C ALA A 172 -36.80 -13.45 8.53
N ALA A 173 -36.84 -13.90 7.27
CA ALA A 173 -37.92 -13.53 6.33
C ALA A 173 -38.77 -14.77 5.97
N PRO A 174 -40.11 -14.73 6.10
CA PRO A 174 -40.99 -15.84 5.73
C PRO A 174 -41.13 -15.99 4.21
N PRO A 175 -41.41 -17.21 3.70
CA PRO A 175 -41.49 -17.45 2.26
C PRO A 175 -42.83 -16.96 1.70
N SER A 176 -42.78 -16.03 0.74
CA SER A 176 -43.93 -15.72 -0.11
C SER A 176 -43.72 -16.34 -1.49
N SER A 177 -44.48 -17.39 -1.75
CA SER A 177 -44.59 -18.08 -3.03
C SER A 177 -45.50 -17.33 -4.01
N LEU A 178 -44.89 -16.91 -5.13
CA LEU A 178 -45.33 -16.69 -6.54
C LEU A 178 -46.84 -16.75 -6.91
N PRO A 179 -47.25 -16.07 -8.01
CA PRO A 179 -47.22 -16.76 -9.30
C PRO A 179 -46.64 -15.95 -10.48
N ILE A 180 -46.13 -16.73 -11.44
CA ILE A 180 -45.59 -16.39 -12.77
C ILE A 180 -46.68 -15.82 -13.69
N PRO A 181 -46.31 -15.00 -14.70
CA PRO A 181 -46.93 -15.18 -16.02
C PRO A 181 -45.91 -15.57 -17.10
N VAL A 182 -46.43 -16.46 -17.94
CA VAL A 182 -45.85 -17.16 -19.09
C VAL A 182 -45.81 -16.25 -20.33
N GLY A 183 -44.80 -16.47 -21.19
CA GLY A 183 -44.84 -16.17 -22.64
C GLY A 183 -44.17 -14.85 -23.04
N GLY A 184 -43.34 -14.76 -24.08
CA GLY A 184 -42.96 -15.70 -25.14
C GLY A 184 -41.78 -15.14 -25.94
N ARG A 185 -41.17 -16.00 -26.76
CA ARG A 185 -40.01 -15.73 -27.64
C ARG A 185 -40.45 -15.34 -29.07
N ILE A 186 -39.75 -14.32 -29.63
CA ILE A 186 -39.33 -13.96 -31.01
C ILE A 186 -39.84 -14.82 -32.21
N PRO A 187 -40.08 -14.25 -33.43
CA PRO A 187 -39.00 -14.07 -34.41
C PRO A 187 -39.10 -12.89 -35.42
N MET A 188 -38.01 -12.73 -36.18
CA MET A 188 -37.70 -11.79 -37.27
C MET A 188 -38.63 -11.86 -38.50
N SER A 189 -38.74 -10.75 -39.23
CA SER A 189 -39.04 -10.76 -40.68
C SER A 189 -38.33 -9.61 -41.41
N SER A 190 -37.62 -9.97 -42.48
CA SER A 190 -36.97 -9.09 -43.45
C SER A 190 -37.94 -8.79 -44.60
N THR A 191 -38.00 -7.54 -45.10
CA THR A 191 -38.31 -7.18 -46.51
C THR A 191 -38.26 -5.64 -46.69
N GLU A 192 -37.35 -5.18 -47.55
CA GLU A 192 -37.36 -3.90 -48.29
C GLU A 192 -38.30 -4.02 -49.53
N PRO A 193 -38.50 -3.00 -50.41
CA PRO A 193 -38.21 -1.55 -50.37
C PRO A 193 -39.42 -0.68 -50.82
N THR A 194 -39.35 0.67 -50.68
CA THR A 194 -39.68 1.64 -51.77
C THR A 194 -39.54 3.11 -51.32
N ALA A 195 -39.19 3.93 -52.31
CA ALA A 195 -38.76 5.31 -52.26
C ALA A 195 -39.84 6.34 -51.88
N ALA A 196 -39.43 7.46 -51.27
CA ALA A 196 -39.65 8.80 -51.82
C ALA A 196 -38.87 9.86 -51.01
N ALA A 197 -38.36 10.84 -51.75
CA ALA A 197 -37.37 11.83 -51.36
C ALA A 197 -37.91 13.00 -50.51
N LYS A 198 -37.04 13.63 -49.72
CA LYS A 198 -36.63 15.03 -49.94
C LYS A 198 -35.43 15.45 -49.07
N GLN A 199 -34.51 16.13 -49.75
CA GLN A 199 -33.28 16.75 -49.29
C GLN A 199 -33.56 17.93 -48.33
N THR A 200 -32.67 18.17 -47.35
CA THR A 200 -31.77 19.33 -47.27
C THR A 200 -30.94 19.25 -45.97
N ALA A 201 -29.61 19.20 -46.11
CA ALA A 201 -28.60 19.47 -45.06
C ALA A 201 -28.29 20.99 -45.04
N PRO A 202 -27.33 21.54 -44.24
CA PRO A 202 -26.40 20.90 -43.28
C PRO A 202 -26.24 21.65 -41.93
N THR A 203 -25.59 21.04 -40.93
CA THR A 203 -24.27 21.41 -40.31
C THR A 203 -24.51 21.56 -38.79
N THR A 204 -23.75 21.13 -37.80
CA THR A 204 -22.32 20.85 -37.59
C THR A 204 -22.15 19.75 -36.52
N THR A 205 -21.26 18.80 -36.74
CA THR A 205 -20.72 17.91 -35.68
C THR A 205 -19.42 18.51 -35.12
N PRO A 206 -19.15 18.45 -33.80
CA PRO A 206 -17.92 18.96 -33.23
C PRO A 206 -16.74 18.03 -33.55
N ARG A 207 -15.65 18.59 -34.10
CA ARG A 207 -14.39 17.86 -34.30
C ARG A 207 -13.52 17.93 -33.05
N PRO A 208 -12.73 16.86 -32.76
CA PRO A 208 -11.81 16.84 -31.63
C PRO A 208 -10.62 17.79 -31.84
N HIS A 209 -10.24 18.51 -30.78
CA HIS A 209 -9.13 19.45 -30.76
C HIS A 209 -7.79 18.76 -31.01
N ARG A 210 -7.01 19.30 -31.95
CA ARG A 210 -5.63 18.88 -32.25
C ARG A 210 -4.69 19.57 -31.26
N MET A 211 -3.77 18.85 -30.64
CA MET A 211 -2.73 19.46 -29.79
C MET A 211 -1.78 20.32 -30.65
N PRO A 212 -1.45 21.56 -30.21
CA PRO A 212 -0.48 22.39 -30.90
C PRO A 212 0.93 21.80 -30.81
N THR A 213 1.70 21.96 -31.89
CA THR A 213 3.06 21.41 -32.00
C THR A 213 4.08 22.31 -31.29
N PRO A 214 5.24 21.77 -30.84
CA PRO A 214 6.23 22.53 -30.06
C PRO A 214 6.76 23.80 -30.74
N ALA A 215 6.71 23.88 -32.06
CA ALA A 215 7.13 25.05 -32.84
C ALA A 215 6.20 26.27 -32.68
N GLU A 216 4.99 26.08 -32.14
CA GLU A 216 4.00 27.16 -31.93
C GLU A 216 4.09 27.77 -30.52
N LEU A 217 4.72 27.06 -29.56
CA LEU A 217 4.88 27.53 -28.17
C LEU A 217 6.17 28.31 -27.92
N PHE A 218 7.18 28.15 -28.78
CA PHE A 218 8.48 28.82 -28.63
C PHE A 218 8.71 29.75 -29.82
N GLY A 219 8.20 30.98 -29.70
CA GLY A 219 8.39 32.06 -30.66
C GLY A 219 9.85 32.28 -31.03
N ARG A 220 10.05 32.73 -32.28
CA ARG A 220 11.35 32.94 -32.93
C ARG A 220 12.30 33.79 -32.07
N ARG A 221 13.45 33.22 -31.72
CA ARG A 221 14.56 33.91 -31.04
C ARG A 221 15.24 34.91 -31.99
N PRO A 222 15.48 36.18 -31.58
CA PRO A 222 16.25 37.13 -32.38
C PRO A 222 17.68 36.64 -32.63
N LYS A 223 18.21 36.93 -33.82
CA LYS A 223 19.59 36.63 -34.26
C LYS A 223 20.58 37.47 -33.43
N PRO A 224 21.61 36.88 -32.79
CA PRO A 224 22.65 37.66 -32.12
C PRO A 224 23.60 38.32 -33.15
N PRO A 225 24.11 39.54 -32.90
CA PRO A 225 25.07 40.19 -33.78
C PRO A 225 26.45 39.51 -33.73
N ALA A 226 27.18 39.60 -34.84
CA ALA A 226 28.46 38.94 -35.08
C ALA A 226 29.60 39.44 -34.17
N ARG A 227 30.46 38.51 -33.75
CA ARG A 227 31.66 38.74 -32.93
C ARG A 227 32.78 39.40 -33.77
N PRO A 228 33.44 40.48 -33.31
CA PRO A 228 34.65 40.99 -33.94
C PRO A 228 35.89 40.13 -33.59
N ALA A 229 36.82 40.06 -34.54
CA ALA A 229 38.05 39.27 -34.53
C ALA A 229 39.12 39.79 -33.53
N PRO A 230 40.07 38.96 -33.08
CA PRO A 230 41.06 39.33 -32.07
C PRO A 230 42.23 40.15 -32.65
N PRO A 231 42.77 41.13 -31.91
CA PRO A 231 44.05 41.74 -32.24
C PRO A 231 45.25 40.87 -31.81
N THR A 232 46.31 41.02 -32.60
CA THR A 232 47.60 40.31 -32.58
C THR A 232 48.53 40.73 -31.45
N ALA A 233 49.50 39.86 -31.19
CA ALA A 233 50.54 39.88 -30.16
C ALA A 233 51.42 41.15 -30.10
N GLY A 234 51.92 41.42 -28.89
CA GLY A 234 53.08 42.27 -28.63
C GLY A 234 53.29 42.50 -27.13
N GLU A 235 54.54 42.34 -26.68
CA GLU A 235 55.14 42.87 -25.45
C GLU A 235 55.22 41.94 -24.21
N GLU A 236 56.29 41.14 -24.24
CA GLU A 236 57.35 41.03 -23.22
C GLU A 236 56.96 41.11 -21.73
N LEU A 237 57.05 39.97 -21.05
CA LEU A 237 57.32 39.92 -19.62
C LEU A 237 58.62 39.13 -19.40
N GLU A 238 59.76 39.84 -19.41
CA GLU A 238 60.91 39.47 -18.60
C GLU A 238 60.51 39.58 -17.12
N LEU A 239 60.84 38.60 -16.28
CA LEU A 239 61.70 38.82 -15.12
C LEU A 239 61.93 37.52 -14.33
N ALA A 240 63.22 37.15 -14.31
CA ALA A 240 63.99 36.62 -13.20
C ALA A 240 63.54 35.32 -12.49
N THR A 241 64.20 34.24 -12.91
CA THR A 241 64.59 33.12 -12.05
C THR A 241 65.50 33.60 -10.91
N GLY A 242 65.11 33.35 -9.66
CA GLY A 242 65.95 33.51 -8.48
C GLY A 242 65.99 32.19 -7.69
N THR A 243 67.10 31.48 -7.81
CA THR A 243 67.52 30.36 -6.96
C THR A 243 68.13 30.88 -5.66
N GLY A 244 67.78 30.24 -4.54
CA GLY A 244 68.40 30.41 -3.22
C GLY A 244 67.79 29.43 -2.24
#